data_AF-A0A9E1JSH9-F1
#
_entry.id   AF-A0A9E1JSH9-F1
#
_cell.length_a   1.000
_cell.length_b   1.000
_cell.length_c   1.000
_cell.angle_alpha   90.00
_cell.angle_beta   90.00
_cell.angle_gamma   90.00
#
_symmetry.space_group_name_H-M   'P 1'
#
loop_
_entity.id
_entity.type
_entity.pdbx_description
1 polymer ?
#
loop_
_entity_poly.entity_id
_entity_poly.type
_entity_poly.pdbx_seq_one_letter_code
_entity_poly.pdbx_strand_id
1 'polypeptide(L)'
;MSQDLATKLKKSSLLKAGKMVDGKTPRGIIEQLSKQIARCDEASRRIEEEGIVVRDMKGSVIAHPAIKIEIAAGKIIADLVRMYGE
;
A
#
# COMPACT_ATOMS: atom_id res chain seq x y z
N MET A 1 -16.99 -16.05 4.03
CA MET A 1 -16.98 -14.66 4.55
C MET A 1 -15.80 -13.81 4.05
N SER A 2 -14.78 -14.36 3.37
CA SER A 2 -13.59 -13.60 2.97
C SER A 2 -13.74 -12.71 1.71
N GLN A 3 -14.69 -13.01 0.81
CA GLN A 3 -14.88 -12.21 -0.43
C GLN A 3 -15.43 -10.81 -0.17
N ASP A 4 -16.23 -10.62 0.88
CA ASP A 4 -16.86 -9.34 1.22
C ASP A 4 -15.83 -8.32 1.75
N LEU A 5 -14.90 -8.77 2.60
CA LEU A 5 -13.87 -7.92 3.18
C LEU A 5 -12.84 -7.45 2.14
N ALA A 6 -12.35 -8.36 1.28
CA ALA A 6 -11.41 -8.03 0.22
C ALA A 6 -12.02 -7.05 -0.80
N THR A 7 -13.30 -7.23 -1.13
CA THR A 7 -14.03 -6.31 -2.03
C THR A 7 -14.21 -4.93 -1.41
N LYS A 8 -14.53 -4.87 -0.10
CA LYS A 8 -14.62 -3.61 0.66
C LYS A 8 -13.28 -2.87 0.75
N LEU A 9 -12.20 -3.57 1.06
CA LEU A 9 -10.84 -3.00 1.11
C LEU A 9 -10.39 -2.44 -0.24
N LYS A 10 -10.64 -3.18 -1.33
CA LYS A 10 -10.34 -2.73 -2.69
C LYS A 10 -11.15 -1.48 -3.06
N LYS A 11 -12.44 -1.44 -2.71
CA LYS A 11 -13.31 -0.27 -2.93
C LYS A 11 -12.84 0.95 -2.13
N SER A 12 -12.42 0.75 -0.88
CA SER A 12 -11.86 1.81 -0.02
C SER A 12 -10.57 2.39 -0.59
N SER A 13 -9.64 1.53 -1.03
CA SER A 13 -8.36 1.94 -1.61
C SER A 13 -8.54 2.69 -2.93
N LEU A 14 -9.51 2.29 -3.76
CA LEU A 14 -9.89 3.00 -4.98
C LEU A 14 -10.42 4.40 -4.69
N LEU A 15 -11.28 4.54 -3.67
CA LEU A 15 -11.81 5.84 -3.27
C LEU A 15 -10.71 6.76 -2.73
N LYS A 16 -9.78 6.20 -1.93
CA LYS A 16 -8.61 6.93 -1.40
C LYS A 16 -7.72 7.40 -2.56
N ALA A 17 -7.40 6.51 -3.50
CA ALA A 17 -6.62 6.84 -4.69
C ALA A 17 -7.23 7.99 -5.50
N GLY A 18 -8.54 7.92 -5.80
CA GLY A 18 -9.22 8.97 -6.58
C GLY A 18 -9.29 10.34 -5.90
N LYS A 19 -9.13 10.41 -4.57
CA LYS A 19 -9.05 11.68 -3.82
C LYS A 19 -7.64 12.27 -3.79
N MET A 20 -6.62 11.50 -4.15
CA MET A 20 -5.21 11.88 -4.10
C MET A 20 -4.68 12.39 -5.46
N VAL A 21 -5.52 12.37 -6.49
CA VAL A 21 -5.19 12.76 -7.86
C VAL A 21 -6.29 13.65 -8.43
N ASP A 22 -5.96 14.38 -9.50
CA ASP A 22 -6.87 15.28 -10.19
C ASP A 22 -8.07 14.51 -10.82
N GLY A 23 -9.14 15.24 -11.12
CA GLY A 23 -10.33 14.66 -11.74
C GLY A 23 -10.16 14.26 -13.20
N LYS A 24 -9.03 14.58 -13.83
CA LYS A 24 -8.70 14.27 -15.24
C LYS A 24 -7.79 13.04 -15.35
N THR A 25 -7.34 12.49 -14.23
CA THR A 25 -6.35 11.43 -14.16
C THR A 25 -6.92 10.17 -14.79
N PRO A 26 -6.17 9.52 -15.72
CA PRO A 26 -6.63 8.30 -16.36
C PRO A 26 -6.96 7.21 -15.34
N ARG A 27 -8.07 6.49 -15.56
CA ARG A 27 -8.52 5.40 -14.69
C ARG A 27 -7.43 4.36 -14.38
N GLY A 28 -6.57 4.05 -15.36
CA GLY A 28 -5.45 3.13 -15.16
C GLY A 28 -4.46 3.58 -14.08
N ILE A 29 -4.22 4.89 -13.97
CA ILE A 29 -3.37 5.48 -12.93
C ILE A 29 -4.04 5.39 -11.57
N ILE A 30 -5.34 5.69 -11.49
CA ILE A 30 -6.13 5.54 -10.25
C ILE A 30 -6.12 4.09 -9.76
N GLU A 31 -6.27 3.12 -10.67
CA GLU A 31 -6.21 1.70 -10.34
C GLU A 31 -4.82 1.26 -9.90
N GLN A 32 -3.76 1.79 -10.52
CA GLN A 32 -2.38 1.52 -10.10
C GLN A 32 -2.10 2.09 -8.71
N LEU A 33 -2.48 3.35 -8.47
CA LEU A 33 -2.34 4.01 -7.18
C LEU A 33 -3.09 3.24 -6.08
N SER A 34 -4.33 2.82 -6.35
CA SER A 34 -5.13 1.98 -5.46
C SER A 34 -4.42 0.69 -5.05
N LYS A 35 -3.77 0.00 -6.00
CA LYS A 35 -3.02 -1.22 -5.71
C LYS A 35 -1.80 -0.96 -4.83
N GLN A 36 -1.10 0.15 -5.04
CA GLN A 36 0.05 0.50 -4.19
C GLN A 36 -0.38 0.92 -2.79
N ILE A 37 -1.49 1.66 -2.65
CA ILE A 37 -2.08 1.99 -1.35
C ILE A 37 -2.43 0.71 -0.58
N ALA A 38 -3.14 -0.23 -1.22
CA ALA A 38 -3.51 -1.49 -0.58
C ALA A 38 -2.27 -2.30 -0.13
N ARG A 39 -1.22 -2.32 -0.97
CA ARG A 39 0.06 -2.98 -0.65
C ARG A 39 0.78 -2.31 0.51
N CYS A 40 0.75 -0.98 0.56
CA CYS A 40 1.34 -0.20 1.65
C CYS A 40 0.59 -0.50 2.96
N ASP A 41 -0.74 -0.41 2.96
CA ASP A 41 -1.58 -0.67 4.12
C ASP A 41 -1.40 -2.12 4.65
N GLU A 42 -1.28 -3.11 3.76
CA GLU A 42 -0.99 -4.50 4.13
C GLU A 42 0.39 -4.64 4.78
N ALA A 43 1.42 -4.00 4.21
CA ALA A 43 2.77 -4.03 4.76
C ALA A 43 2.83 -3.35 6.14
N SER A 44 2.21 -2.18 6.30
CA SER A 44 2.13 -1.47 7.58
C SER A 44 1.42 -2.31 8.63
N ARG A 45 0.29 -2.94 8.28
CA ARG A 45 -0.45 -3.83 9.20
C ARG A 45 0.41 -5.00 9.67
N ARG A 46 1.18 -5.62 8.78
CA ARG A 46 2.10 -6.71 9.16
C ARG A 46 3.19 -6.21 10.11
N ILE A 47 3.75 -5.03 9.85
CA ILE A 47 4.76 -4.42 10.73
C ILE A 47 4.19 -4.13 12.11
N GLU A 48 2.93 -3.70 12.19
CA GLU A 48 2.22 -3.46 13.44
C GLU A 48 1.94 -4.76 14.22
N GLU A 49 1.51 -5.82 13.52
CA GLU A 49 1.21 -7.13 14.13
C GLU A 49 2.47 -7.92 14.54
N GLU A 50 3.50 -7.94 13.69
CA GLU A 50 4.72 -8.75 13.86
C GLU A 50 5.84 -7.98 14.58
N GLY A 51 5.79 -6.64 14.58
CA GLY A 51 6.83 -5.74 15.08
C GLY A 51 7.88 -5.36 14.02
N ILE A 52 8.51 -4.19 14.20
CA ILE A 52 9.49 -3.64 13.23
C ILE A 52 10.79 -4.45 13.11
N VAL A 53 11.07 -5.30 14.10
CA VAL A 53 12.22 -6.21 14.13
C VAL A 53 11.71 -7.62 14.39
N VAL A 54 12.07 -8.56 13.52
CA VAL A 54 11.66 -9.96 13.59
C VAL A 54 12.87 -10.89 13.59
N ARG A 55 12.66 -12.18 13.83
CA ARG A 55 13.71 -13.19 13.70
C ARG A 55 13.57 -13.94 12.37
N ASP A 56 14.68 -14.14 11.67
CA ASP A 56 14.70 -14.97 10.48
C ASP A 56 14.63 -16.48 10.83
N MET A 57 14.57 -17.35 9.82
CA MET A 57 14.52 -18.80 10.02
C MET A 57 15.77 -19.36 10.73
N LYS A 58 16.88 -18.61 10.75
CA LYS A 58 18.12 -18.97 11.44
C LYS A 58 18.18 -18.39 12.86
N GLY A 59 17.13 -17.71 13.33
CA GLY A 59 17.05 -17.06 14.63
C GLY A 59 17.74 -15.70 14.70
N SER A 60 18.26 -15.18 13.59
CA SER A 60 18.94 -13.89 13.54
C SER A 60 17.93 -12.74 13.60
N VAL A 61 18.24 -11.71 14.36
CA VAL A 61 17.43 -10.50 14.48
C VAL A 61 17.60 -9.64 13.24
N ILE A 62 16.52 -9.40 12.50
CA ILE A 62 16.51 -8.64 11.25
C ILE A 62 15.39 -7.60 11.24
N ALA A 63 15.55 -6.55 10.43
CA ALA A 63 14.44 -5.64 10.13
C ALA A 63 13.31 -6.39 9.42
N HIS A 64 12.06 -6.08 9.77
CA HIS A 64 10.91 -6.76 9.19
C HIS A 64 10.91 -6.62 7.65
N PRO A 65 10.83 -7.73 6.88
CA PRO A 65 10.87 -7.67 5.42
C PRO A 65 9.75 -6.81 4.79
N ALA A 66 8.60 -6.66 5.47
CA ALA A 66 7.50 -5.81 5.02
C ALA A 66 7.89 -4.32 4.94
N ILE A 67 8.89 -3.87 5.69
CA ILE A 67 9.40 -2.48 5.64
C ILE A 67 9.88 -2.14 4.23
N LYS A 68 10.57 -3.07 3.55
CA LYS A 68 11.03 -2.84 2.17
C LYS A 68 9.86 -2.70 1.19
N ILE A 69 8.78 -3.44 1.43
CA ILE A 69 7.55 -3.40 0.63
C ILE A 69 6.83 -2.08 0.85
N GLU A 70 6.67 -1.66 2.11
CA GLU A 70 6.05 -0.40 2.50
C GLU A 70 6.78 0.79 1.88
N ILE A 71 8.12 0.86 2.01
CA ILE A 71 8.93 1.93 1.44
C ILE A 71 8.81 1.95 -0.10
N ALA A 72 8.86 0.79 -0.76
CA ALA A 72 8.76 0.73 -2.21
C ALA A 72 7.38 1.18 -2.71
N ALA A 73 6.30 0.73 -2.06
CA ALA A 73 4.94 1.15 -2.38
C ALA A 73 4.74 2.65 -2.12
N GLY A 74 5.22 3.15 -0.98
CA GLY A 74 5.16 4.55 -0.59
C GLY A 74 5.85 5.48 -1.59
N LYS A 75 7.03 5.08 -2.12
CA LYS A 75 7.71 5.83 -3.18
C LYS A 75 6.87 5.95 -4.45
N ILE A 76 6.28 4.85 -4.92
CA ILE A 76 5.44 4.86 -6.12
C ILE A 76 4.18 5.71 -5.89
N ILE A 77 3.57 5.62 -4.71
CA ILE A 77 2.44 6.48 -4.32
C ILE A 77 2.84 7.95 -4.41
N ALA A 78 3.96 8.33 -3.78
CA ALA A 78 4.45 9.71 -3.79
C ALA A 78 4.75 10.22 -5.21
N ASP A 79 5.36 9.40 -6.06
CA ASP A 79 5.64 9.76 -7.45
C ASP A 79 4.36 9.95 -8.26
N LEU A 80 3.37 9.05 -8.11
CA LEU A 80 2.08 9.17 -8.79
C LEU A 80 1.31 10.41 -8.33
N VAL A 81 1.26 10.67 -7.02
CA VAL A 81 0.61 11.87 -6.49
C VAL A 81 1.32 13.13 -6.97
N ARG A 82 2.65 13.13 -7.02
CA ARG A 82 3.42 14.28 -7.54
C ARG A 82 3.14 14.55 -9.02
N MET A 83 2.89 13.51 -9.82
CA MET A 83 2.62 13.66 -11.25
C MET A 83 1.17 14.04 -11.57
N TYR A 84 0.21 13.67 -10.71
CA TYR A 84 -1.22 13.72 -11.01
C TYR A 84 -2.07 14.41 -9.92
N GLY A 85 -1.46 14.96 -8.87
CA GLY A 85 -2.15 15.47 -7.67
C GLY A 85 -2.57 16.94 -7.70
N GLU A 86 -2.28 17.67 -8.78
CA GLU A 86 -2.54 19.12 -8.91
C GLU A 86 -3.81 19.43 -9.72
#